data_AF-A0A1T4RLH9-F1
#
_entry.id   AF-A0A1T4RLH9-F1
#
_cell.length_a   1.000
_cell.length_b   1.000
_cell.length_c   1.000
_cell.angle_alpha   90.00
_cell.angle_beta   90.00
_cell.angle_gamma   90.00
#
_symmetry.space_group_name_H-M   'P 1'
#
loop_
_entity.id
_entity.type
_entity.pdbx_description
1 polymer ?
#
loop_
_entity_poly.entity_id
_entity_poly.type
_entity_poly.pdbx_seq_one_letter_code
_entity_poly.pdbx_strand_id
1 'polypeptide(L)'
;MMKITPPARTSSPQTHLSIPIFGSNRASGHSSIPPFKPFSADMAARYATVRASFSGKIAKYVGKVDAFADVIASYSRRKGFASALQAMYSRKRGFDDALQAMYSRKRGFDNALQAMYSRKQGFDDALQTMYSRKQGFDDALQAMYSRKKGFDDAMQTMYSRKRGFDDALQAMYSRKRGFDGALQAMYSRKRGSDDALQAMYSRKQGFSGDVAAPHIPKTKERQSCHNPTAQNF
;
A
#
# COMPACT_ATOMS: atom_id res chain seq x y z
N MET A 1 -12.68 45.83 -28.46
CA MET A 1 -12.98 47.12 -29.13
C MET A 1 -14.44 47.09 -29.58
N MET A 2 -15.36 47.57 -28.74
CA MET A 2 -16.76 47.77 -29.11
C MET A 2 -16.99 49.27 -29.26
N LYS A 3 -17.21 49.70 -30.51
CA LYS A 3 -17.58 51.07 -30.88
C LYS A 3 -18.99 51.34 -30.35
N ILE A 4 -19.10 52.24 -29.37
CA ILE A 4 -20.38 52.82 -28.96
C ILE A 4 -20.49 54.16 -29.68
N THR A 5 -21.36 54.20 -30.68
CA THR A 5 -21.77 55.41 -31.41
C THR A 5 -22.65 56.28 -30.49
N PRO A 6 -22.36 57.57 -30.28
CA PRO A 6 -23.24 58.44 -29.51
C PRO A 6 -24.43 58.91 -30.38
N PRO A 7 -25.66 58.99 -29.83
CA PRO A 7 -26.80 59.52 -30.58
C PRO A 7 -26.76 61.06 -30.68
N ALA A 8 -27.37 61.53 -31.77
CA ALA A 8 -27.33 62.89 -32.30
C ALA A 8 -27.84 63.97 -31.33
N ARG A 9 -27.15 65.12 -31.34
CA ARG A 9 -27.61 66.40 -30.79
C ARG A 9 -28.94 66.78 -31.46
N THR A 10 -30.03 66.81 -30.70
CA THR A 10 -31.26 67.47 -31.13
C THR A 10 -31.10 68.97 -30.91
N SER A 11 -31.18 69.70 -32.02
CA SER A 11 -31.17 71.15 -32.12
C SER A 11 -32.38 71.77 -31.41
N SER A 12 -32.13 72.64 -30.44
CA SER A 12 -33.15 73.56 -29.92
C SER A 12 -33.56 74.55 -31.02
N PRO A 13 -34.85 74.72 -31.34
CA PRO A 13 -35.27 75.80 -32.20
C PRO A 13 -35.15 77.12 -31.42
N GLN A 14 -34.18 77.94 -31.81
CA GLN A 14 -34.12 79.36 -31.46
C GLN A 14 -35.34 80.06 -32.06
N THR A 15 -36.35 80.33 -31.24
CA THR A 15 -37.41 81.26 -31.60
C THR A 15 -36.83 82.68 -31.57
N HIS A 16 -36.35 83.13 -32.73
CA HIS A 16 -36.06 84.53 -32.98
C HIS A 16 -37.37 85.32 -32.91
N LEU A 17 -37.63 85.96 -31.77
CA LEU A 17 -38.63 87.02 -31.65
C LEU A 17 -38.13 88.24 -32.44
N SER A 18 -38.48 88.27 -33.73
CA SER A 18 -38.28 89.41 -34.62
C SER A 18 -39.08 90.60 -34.08
N ILE A 19 -38.37 91.57 -33.50
CA ILE A 19 -38.92 92.90 -33.19
C ILE A 19 -38.98 93.66 -34.53
N PRO A 20 -40.15 94.07 -35.04
CA PRO A 20 -40.20 94.94 -36.21
C PRO A 20 -39.68 96.33 -35.83
N ILE A 21 -38.49 96.66 -36.32
CA ILE A 21 -37.96 98.03 -36.36
C ILE A 21 -38.79 98.79 -37.39
N PHE A 22 -39.73 99.62 -36.94
CA PHE A 22 -40.47 100.51 -37.83
C PHE A 22 -39.53 101.59 -38.34
N GLY A 23 -39.24 101.52 -39.65
CA GLY A 23 -38.39 102.45 -40.37
C GLY A 23 -38.91 103.89 -40.32
N SER A 24 -37.97 104.81 -40.16
CA SER A 24 -38.14 106.25 -40.37
C SER A 24 -38.60 106.52 -41.80
N ASN A 25 -39.81 107.05 -41.96
CA ASN A 25 -40.18 107.80 -43.15
C ASN A 25 -40.59 109.22 -42.73
N ARG A 26 -39.73 110.16 -43.14
CA ARG A 26 -39.82 111.60 -42.93
C ARG A 26 -40.84 112.16 -43.93
N ALA A 27 -42.10 112.21 -43.53
CA ALA A 27 -43.11 113.03 -44.17
C ALA A 27 -43.28 114.32 -43.37
N SER A 28 -42.93 115.44 -44.00
CA SER A 28 -43.18 116.80 -43.53
C SER A 28 -44.68 117.08 -43.51
N GLY A 29 -45.29 116.77 -42.39
CA GLY A 29 -46.61 117.26 -41.98
C GLY A 29 -46.53 117.43 -40.47
N HIS A 30 -46.92 118.60 -39.97
CA HIS A 30 -47.03 118.87 -38.53
C HIS A 30 -48.16 118.01 -37.94
N SER A 31 -47.90 116.71 -37.81
CA SER A 31 -48.66 115.74 -37.03
C SER A 31 -47.96 115.67 -35.68
N SER A 32 -48.31 116.62 -34.81
CA SER A 32 -48.00 116.52 -33.39
C SER A 32 -48.73 115.27 -32.86
N ILE A 33 -48.07 114.11 -32.93
CA ILE A 33 -48.36 113.02 -32.01
C ILE A 33 -48.20 113.67 -30.64
N PRO A 34 -49.29 113.84 -29.85
CA PRO A 34 -49.15 114.45 -28.53
C PRO A 34 -48.12 113.60 -27.77
N PRO A 35 -47.21 114.21 -26.97
CA PRO A 35 -46.36 113.40 -26.12
C PRO A 35 -47.28 112.45 -25.37
N PHE A 36 -47.01 111.13 -25.43
CA PHE A 36 -47.71 110.18 -24.57
C PHE A 36 -47.71 110.82 -23.19
N LYS A 37 -48.90 111.14 -22.66
CA LYS A 37 -49.00 111.78 -21.34
C LYS A 37 -48.12 110.94 -20.42
N PRO A 38 -47.13 111.54 -19.71
CA PRO A 38 -46.29 110.75 -18.82
C PRO A 38 -47.24 109.97 -17.93
N PHE A 39 -47.04 108.66 -17.86
CA PHE A 39 -47.84 107.76 -17.05
C PHE A 39 -48.03 108.44 -15.70
N SER A 40 -49.27 108.80 -15.32
CA SER A 40 -49.46 109.65 -14.13
C SER A 40 -48.80 108.96 -12.94
N ALA A 41 -48.17 109.73 -12.05
CA ALA A 41 -47.48 109.16 -10.90
C ALA A 41 -48.40 108.21 -10.09
N ASP A 42 -49.70 108.52 -10.04
CA ASP A 42 -50.75 107.68 -9.47
C ASP A 42 -50.92 106.34 -10.21
N MET A 43 -50.99 106.34 -11.55
CA MET A 43 -51.15 105.10 -12.31
C MET A 43 -49.88 104.22 -12.29
N ALA A 44 -48.70 104.84 -12.25
CA ALA A 44 -47.43 104.14 -12.06
C ALA A 44 -47.34 103.49 -10.66
N ALA A 45 -47.79 104.18 -9.61
CA ALA A 45 -47.84 103.64 -8.24
C ALA A 45 -48.85 102.48 -8.11
N ARG A 46 -50.02 102.58 -8.75
CA ARG A 46 -51.00 101.48 -8.81
C ARG A 46 -50.44 100.25 -9.52
N TYR A 47 -49.77 100.43 -10.65
CA TYR A 47 -49.13 99.32 -11.38
C TYR A 47 -47.99 98.67 -10.57
N ALA A 48 -47.16 99.48 -9.91
CA ALA A 48 -46.10 98.99 -9.03
C ALA A 48 -46.65 98.12 -7.88
N THR A 49 -47.79 98.53 -7.30
CA THR A 49 -48.47 97.79 -6.21
C THR A 49 -49.03 96.44 -6.68
N VAL A 50 -49.68 96.42 -7.85
CA VAL A 50 -50.19 95.19 -8.47
C VAL A 50 -49.03 94.25 -8.84
N ARG A 51 -47.96 94.78 -9.44
CA ARG A 51 -46.74 94.02 -9.79
C ARG A 51 -46.06 93.45 -8.54
N ALA A 52 -45.96 94.21 -7.46
CA ALA A 52 -45.42 93.73 -6.18
C ALA A 52 -46.30 92.63 -5.55
N SER A 53 -47.63 92.77 -5.58
CA SER A 53 -48.56 91.73 -5.11
C SER A 53 -48.44 90.45 -5.93
N PHE A 54 -48.32 90.55 -7.25
CA PHE A 54 -48.13 89.40 -8.13
C PHE A 54 -46.76 88.76 -7.90
N SER A 55 -45.70 89.56 -7.74
CA SER A 55 -44.35 89.11 -7.39
C SER A 55 -44.34 88.35 -6.07
N GLY A 56 -45.05 88.83 -5.04
CA GLY A 56 -45.17 88.15 -3.75
C GLY A 56 -45.89 86.81 -3.85
N LYS A 57 -46.94 86.72 -4.67
CA LYS A 57 -47.61 85.43 -4.96
C LYS A 57 -46.67 84.47 -5.68
N ILE A 58 -45.96 84.93 -6.72
CA ILE A 58 -44.99 84.11 -7.47
C ILE A 58 -43.90 83.58 -6.52
N ALA A 59 -43.30 84.43 -5.69
CA ALA A 59 -42.30 84.01 -4.72
C ALA A 59 -42.81 82.93 -3.76
N LYS A 60 -44.06 83.05 -3.29
CA LYS A 60 -44.70 82.02 -2.45
C LYS A 60 -44.91 80.69 -3.18
N TYR A 61 -45.24 80.71 -4.48
CA TYR A 61 -45.36 79.49 -5.28
C TYR A 61 -44.00 78.87 -5.59
N VAL A 62 -42.99 79.67 -5.92
CA VAL A 62 -41.61 79.21 -6.13
C VAL A 62 -41.09 78.49 -4.88
N GLY A 63 -41.24 79.08 -3.69
CA GLY A 63 -40.82 78.43 -2.44
C GLY A 63 -41.56 77.11 -2.14
N LYS A 64 -42.83 76.97 -2.58
CA LYS A 64 -43.54 75.67 -2.48
C LYS A 64 -42.97 74.65 -3.46
N VAL A 65 -42.67 75.06 -4.69
CA VAL A 65 -42.07 74.18 -5.71
C VAL A 65 -40.70 73.68 -5.24
N ASP A 66 -39.88 74.55 -4.66
CA ASP A 66 -38.58 74.18 -4.09
C ASP A 66 -38.74 73.16 -2.94
N ALA A 67 -39.69 73.41 -2.02
CA ALA A 67 -39.99 72.46 -0.94
C ALA A 67 -40.47 71.09 -1.46
N PHE A 68 -41.29 71.06 -2.51
CA PHE A 68 -41.71 69.81 -3.15
C PHE A 68 -40.52 69.10 -3.83
N ALA A 69 -39.62 69.85 -4.48
CA ALA A 69 -38.41 69.30 -5.08
C ALA A 69 -37.50 68.65 -4.03
N ASP A 70 -37.34 69.28 -2.87
CA ASP A 70 -36.58 68.73 -1.74
C ASP A 70 -37.20 67.44 -1.20
N VAL A 71 -38.53 67.39 -1.09
CA VAL A 71 -39.24 66.18 -0.68
C VAL A 71 -39.01 65.04 -1.68
N ILE A 72 -39.12 65.31 -2.98
CA ILE A 72 -38.83 64.31 -4.03
C ILE A 72 -37.38 63.82 -3.94
N ALA A 73 -36.42 64.73 -3.76
CA ALA A 73 -35.02 64.38 -3.61
C ALA A 73 -34.77 63.54 -2.34
N SER A 74 -35.44 63.85 -1.23
CA SER A 74 -35.38 63.07 0.01
C SER A 74 -35.91 61.65 -0.17
N TYR A 75 -37.00 61.48 -0.92
CA TYR A 75 -37.61 60.18 -1.19
C TYR A 75 -36.69 59.32 -2.07
N SER A 76 -36.10 59.91 -3.12
CA SER A 76 -35.10 59.25 -3.96
C SER A 76 -33.88 58.78 -3.17
N ARG A 77 -33.36 59.62 -2.27
CA ARG A 77 -32.25 59.23 -1.36
C ARG A 77 -32.63 58.05 -0.46
N ARG A 78 -33.83 58.08 0.14
CA ARG A 78 -34.31 56.99 1.00
C ARG A 78 -34.47 55.68 0.25
N LYS A 79 -34.97 55.74 -0.99
CA LYS A 79 -35.07 54.56 -1.87
C LYS A 79 -33.68 54.00 -2.20
N GLY A 80 -32.72 54.87 -2.55
CA GLY A 80 -31.33 54.47 -2.79
C GLY A 80 -30.69 53.81 -1.57
N PHE A 81 -30.92 54.34 -0.37
CA PHE A 81 -30.45 53.74 0.88
C PHE A 81 -31.07 52.37 1.14
N ALA A 82 -32.38 52.21 0.92
CA ALA A 82 -33.05 50.92 1.07
C ALA A 82 -32.50 49.86 0.10
N SER A 83 -32.26 50.24 -1.17
CA SER A 83 -31.62 49.37 -2.15
C SER A 83 -30.18 48.99 -1.75
N ALA A 84 -29.41 49.93 -1.20
CA ALA A 84 -28.06 49.67 -0.72
C ALA A 84 -28.06 48.68 0.47
N LEU A 85 -28.98 48.83 1.42
CA LEU A 85 -29.16 47.88 2.51
C LEU A 85 -29.53 46.49 2.00
N GLN A 86 -30.46 46.40 1.05
CA GLN A 86 -30.84 45.12 0.47
C GLN A 86 -29.64 44.43 -0.20
N ALA A 87 -28.84 45.17 -0.97
CA ALA A 87 -27.62 44.64 -1.59
C ALA A 87 -26.60 44.18 -0.53
N MET A 88 -26.47 44.90 0.58
CA MET A 88 -25.61 44.51 1.70
C MET A 88 -26.08 43.20 2.35
N TYR A 89 -27.39 43.04 2.60
CA TYR A 89 -27.95 41.79 3.13
C TYR A 89 -27.74 40.61 2.18
N SER A 90 -27.95 40.80 0.88
CA SER A 90 -27.67 39.77 -0.13
C SER A 90 -26.20 39.37 -0.13
N ARG A 91 -25.27 40.34 -0.04
CA ARG A 91 -23.83 40.05 0.04
C ARG A 91 -23.47 39.30 1.32
N LYS A 92 -24.04 39.70 2.46
CA LYS A 92 -23.82 38.99 3.74
C LYS A 92 -24.28 37.54 3.63
N ARG A 93 -25.47 37.29 3.07
CA ARG A 93 -25.98 35.94 2.87
C ARG A 93 -25.06 35.09 1.98
N GLY A 94 -24.59 35.65 0.86
CA GLY A 94 -23.65 34.95 -0.01
C GLY A 94 -22.31 34.63 0.68
N PHE A 95 -21.86 35.50 1.59
CA PHE A 95 -20.67 35.23 2.41
C PHE A 95 -20.93 34.11 3.43
N ASP A 96 -22.06 34.12 4.11
CA ASP A 96 -22.46 33.07 5.07
C ASP A 96 -22.56 31.70 4.36
N ASP A 97 -23.17 31.66 3.17
CA ASP A 97 -23.25 30.45 2.33
C ASP A 97 -21.86 29.94 1.92
N ALA A 98 -20.95 30.84 1.53
CA ALA A 98 -19.58 30.50 1.17
C ALA A 98 -18.78 29.93 2.36
N LEU A 99 -18.96 30.49 3.56
CA LEU A 99 -18.37 29.95 4.78
C LEU A 99 -18.90 28.54 5.09
N GLN A 100 -20.21 28.33 4.98
CA GLN A 100 -20.80 27.01 5.22
C GLN A 100 -20.27 25.96 4.23
N ALA A 101 -20.10 26.33 2.96
CA ALA A 101 -19.48 25.46 1.96
C ALA A 101 -18.01 25.14 2.30
N MET A 102 -17.25 26.13 2.79
CA MET A 102 -15.87 25.93 3.24
C MET A 102 -15.80 24.96 4.43
N TYR A 103 -16.64 25.12 5.45
CA TYR A 103 -16.70 24.21 6.59
C TYR A 103 -17.06 22.78 6.17
N SER A 104 -18.02 22.65 5.25
CA SER A 104 -18.42 21.34 4.72
C SER A 104 -17.26 20.66 3.97
N ARG A 105 -16.51 21.42 3.16
CA ARG A 105 -15.32 20.92 2.48
C ARG A 105 -14.22 20.51 3.46
N LYS A 106 -13.96 21.32 4.50
CA LYS A 106 -12.99 20.99 5.55
C LYS A 106 -13.35 19.68 6.24
N ARG A 107 -14.62 19.50 6.63
CA ARG A 107 -15.09 18.25 7.23
C ARG A 107 -14.93 17.05 6.30
N GLY A 108 -15.21 17.22 5.01
CA GLY A 108 -14.98 16.18 4.01
C GLY A 108 -13.50 15.78 3.91
N PHE A 109 -12.59 16.76 3.96
CA PHE A 109 -11.15 16.51 3.96
C PHE A 109 -10.68 15.79 5.23
N ASP A 110 -11.14 16.23 6.40
CA ASP A 110 -10.80 15.60 7.69
C ASP A 110 -11.26 14.13 7.71
N ASN A 111 -12.47 13.83 7.21
CA ASN A 111 -12.97 12.46 7.08
C ASN A 111 -12.12 11.61 6.11
N ALA A 112 -11.69 12.20 4.99
CA ALA A 112 -10.84 11.50 4.02
C ALA A 112 -9.46 11.16 4.61
N LEU A 113 -8.88 12.08 5.38
CA LEU A 113 -7.64 11.82 6.12
C LEU A 113 -7.81 10.69 7.14
N GLN A 114 -8.90 10.70 7.91
CA GLN A 114 -9.18 9.64 8.88
C GLN A 114 -9.28 8.27 8.20
N ALA A 115 -10.00 8.18 7.07
CA ALA A 115 -10.11 6.94 6.30
C ALA A 115 -8.75 6.46 5.76
N MET A 116 -7.87 7.39 5.33
CA MET A 116 -6.52 7.07 4.89
C MET A 116 -5.66 6.50 6.04
N TYR A 117 -5.73 7.10 7.24
CA TYR A 117 -5.04 6.59 8.42
C TYR A 117 -5.52 5.18 8.80
N SER A 118 -6.84 4.95 8.82
CA SER A 118 -7.39 3.61 9.10
C SER A 118 -6.94 2.56 8.07
N ARG A 119 -6.89 2.93 6.77
CA ARG A 119 -6.38 2.02 5.72
C ARG A 119 -4.89 1.73 5.93
N LYS A 120 -4.08 2.72 6.29
CA LYS A 120 -2.65 2.53 6.58
C LYS A 120 -2.47 1.55 7.74
N GLN A 121 -3.22 1.72 8.82
CA GLN A 121 -3.15 0.83 9.98
C GLN A 121 -3.52 -0.61 9.61
N GLY A 122 -4.61 -0.80 8.85
CA GLY A 122 -4.98 -2.14 8.38
C GLY A 122 -3.93 -2.79 7.46
N PHE A 123 -3.21 -1.99 6.67
CA PHE A 123 -2.09 -2.49 5.87
C PHE A 123 -0.89 -2.90 6.73
N ASP A 124 -0.54 -2.10 7.75
CA ASP A 124 0.54 -2.40 8.69
C ASP A 124 0.24 -3.70 9.47
N ASP A 125 -1.00 -3.90 9.93
CA ASP A 125 -1.45 -5.12 10.61
C ASP A 125 -1.38 -6.36 9.70
N ALA A 126 -1.76 -6.20 8.43
CA ALA A 126 -1.68 -7.26 7.43
C ALA A 126 -0.22 -7.67 7.15
N LEU A 127 0.70 -6.70 7.06
CA LEU A 127 2.13 -6.97 6.92
C LEU A 127 2.68 -7.70 8.14
N GLN A 128 2.33 -7.27 9.36
CA GLN A 128 2.77 -7.94 10.58
C GLN A 128 2.31 -9.41 10.61
N THR A 129 1.05 -9.65 10.22
CA THR A 129 0.50 -11.02 10.12
C THR A 129 1.26 -11.86 9.09
N MET A 130 1.62 -11.28 7.95
CA MET A 130 2.42 -11.96 6.93
C MET A 130 3.81 -12.35 7.45
N TYR A 131 4.49 -11.44 8.14
CA TYR A 131 5.80 -11.72 8.75
C TYR A 131 5.72 -12.85 9.78
N SER A 132 4.73 -12.82 10.66
CA SER A 132 4.51 -13.89 11.66
C SER A 132 4.25 -15.25 10.99
N ARG A 133 3.47 -15.29 9.91
CA ARG A 133 3.24 -16.53 9.15
C ARG A 133 4.51 -17.03 8.48
N LYS A 134 5.32 -16.14 7.90
CA LYS A 134 6.60 -16.50 7.30
C LYS A 134 7.52 -17.12 8.36
N GLN A 135 7.63 -16.50 9.53
CA GLN A 135 8.45 -17.02 10.63
C GLN A 135 7.98 -18.41 11.08
N GLY A 136 6.67 -18.60 11.27
CA GLY A 136 6.13 -19.92 11.62
C GLY A 136 6.38 -20.99 10.55
N PHE A 137 6.40 -20.62 9.27
CA PHE A 137 6.78 -21.52 8.19
C PHE A 137 8.27 -21.89 8.22
N ASP A 138 9.14 -20.91 8.45
CA ASP A 138 10.58 -21.12 8.57
C ASP A 138 10.90 -22.05 9.76
N ASP A 139 10.24 -21.86 10.91
CA ASP A 139 10.37 -22.72 12.09
C ASP A 139 9.90 -24.17 11.80
N ALA A 140 8.77 -24.30 11.10
CA ALA A 140 8.25 -25.61 10.71
C ALA A 140 9.22 -26.37 9.78
N LEU A 141 9.83 -25.67 8.81
CA LEU A 141 10.86 -26.25 7.95
C LEU A 141 12.08 -26.69 8.76
N GLN A 142 12.56 -25.87 9.69
CA GLN A 142 13.70 -26.22 10.54
C GLN A 142 13.43 -27.46 11.39
N ALA A 143 12.21 -27.59 11.95
CA ALA A 143 11.79 -28.78 12.68
C ALA A 143 11.75 -30.02 11.77
N MET A 144 11.29 -29.86 10.52
CA MET A 144 11.27 -30.94 9.52
C MET A 144 12.69 -31.43 9.19
N TYR A 145 13.63 -30.52 8.94
CA TYR A 145 15.03 -30.84 8.70
C TYR A 145 15.67 -31.57 9.90
N SER A 146 15.37 -31.11 11.11
CA SER A 146 15.88 -31.72 12.34
C SER A 146 15.36 -33.16 12.51
N ARG A 147 14.07 -33.40 12.24
CA ARG A 147 13.49 -34.74 12.25
C ARG A 147 14.10 -35.66 11.20
N LYS A 148 14.30 -35.15 9.98
CA LYS A 148 14.96 -35.91 8.91
C LYS A 148 16.35 -36.36 9.33
N LYS A 149 17.16 -35.44 9.89
CA LYS A 149 18.49 -35.77 10.39
C LYS A 149 18.45 -36.85 11.47
N GLY A 150 17.54 -36.73 12.45
CA GLY A 150 17.38 -37.74 13.50
C GLY A 150 16.96 -39.11 12.94
N PHE A 151 16.14 -39.14 11.89
CA PHE A 151 15.79 -40.39 11.20
C PHE A 151 17.00 -41.01 10.48
N ASP A 152 17.79 -40.18 9.77
CA ASP A 152 19.00 -40.64 9.09
C ASP A 152 20.01 -41.23 10.09
N ASP A 153 20.21 -40.57 11.25
CA ASP A 153 21.09 -41.07 12.34
C ASP A 153 20.58 -42.40 12.93
N ALA A 154 19.27 -42.54 13.10
CA ALA A 154 18.65 -43.78 13.58
C ALA A 154 18.85 -44.93 12.59
N MET A 155 18.72 -44.67 11.27
CA MET A 155 18.99 -45.65 10.23
C MET A 155 20.45 -46.08 10.22
N GLN A 156 21.41 -45.14 10.33
CA GLN A 156 22.83 -45.46 10.42
C GLN A 156 23.16 -46.37 11.62
N THR A 157 22.53 -46.09 12.77
CA THR A 157 22.65 -46.92 13.97
C THR A 157 22.11 -48.34 13.74
N MET A 158 20.97 -48.46 13.06
CA MET A 158 20.37 -49.75 12.73
C MET A 158 21.27 -50.57 11.80
N TYR A 159 21.81 -49.96 10.75
CA TYR A 159 22.77 -50.61 9.84
C TYR A 159 24.02 -51.09 10.58
N SER A 160 24.56 -50.27 11.48
CA SER A 160 25.73 -50.62 12.29
C SER A 160 25.45 -51.82 13.20
N ARG A 161 24.28 -51.86 13.85
CA ARG A 161 23.85 -53.00 14.68
C ARG A 161 23.67 -54.27 13.85
N LYS A 162 23.05 -54.16 12.68
CA LYS A 162 22.88 -55.31 11.77
C LYS A 162 24.24 -55.89 11.39
N ARG A 163 25.21 -55.04 11.02
CA ARG A 163 26.56 -55.48 10.70
C ARG A 163 27.23 -56.20 11.89
N GLY A 164 27.15 -55.63 13.09
CA GLY A 164 27.69 -56.27 14.29
C GLY A 164 27.04 -57.63 14.60
N PHE A 165 25.74 -57.78 14.32
CA PHE A 165 25.05 -59.06 14.44
C PHE A 165 25.53 -60.08 13.40
N ASP A 166 25.68 -59.65 12.15
CA ASP A 166 26.20 -60.49 11.06
C ASP A 166 27.64 -60.98 11.38
N ASP A 167 28.50 -60.09 11.90
CA ASP A 167 29.86 -60.43 12.35
C ASP A 167 29.85 -61.45 13.52
N ALA A 168 28.95 -61.27 14.50
CA ALA A 168 28.81 -62.18 15.63
C ALA A 168 28.36 -63.59 15.18
N LEU A 169 27.41 -63.68 14.24
CA LEU A 169 27.01 -64.94 13.63
C LEU A 169 28.18 -65.63 12.92
N GLN A 170 28.97 -64.89 12.15
CA GLN A 170 30.14 -65.45 11.46
C GLN A 170 31.18 -66.01 12.44
N ALA A 171 31.42 -65.31 13.56
CA ALA A 171 32.30 -65.79 14.63
C ALA A 171 31.76 -67.07 15.28
N MET A 172 30.45 -67.16 15.52
CA MET A 172 29.80 -68.36 16.05
C MET A 172 29.95 -69.56 15.11
N TYR A 173 29.71 -69.38 13.80
CA TYR A 173 29.92 -70.43 12.81
C TYR A 173 31.37 -70.91 12.75
N SER A 174 32.33 -69.99 12.86
CA SER A 174 33.76 -70.31 12.87
C SER A 174 34.14 -71.14 14.10
N ARG A 175 33.63 -70.77 15.29
CA ARG A 175 33.81 -71.55 16.52
C ARG A 175 33.21 -72.94 16.41
N LYS A 176 31.99 -73.06 15.85
CA LYS A 176 31.35 -74.36 15.63
C LYS A 176 32.21 -75.26 14.74
N ARG A 177 32.73 -74.74 13.62
CA ARG A 177 33.65 -75.50 12.76
C ARG A 177 34.92 -75.94 13.48
N GLY A 178 35.50 -75.07 14.31
CA GLY A 178 36.67 -75.41 15.14
C GLY A 178 36.37 -76.56 16.12
N PHE A 179 35.21 -76.52 16.78
CA PHE A 179 34.76 -77.58 17.68
C PHE A 179 34.52 -78.91 16.94
N ASP A 180 33.83 -78.88 15.80
CA ASP A 180 33.59 -80.05 14.95
C ASP A 180 34.93 -80.69 14.52
N GLY A 181 35.93 -79.87 14.15
CA GLY A 181 37.28 -80.34 13.82
C GLY A 181 38.03 -80.96 15.01
N ALA A 182 37.91 -80.36 16.20
CA ALA A 182 38.51 -80.92 17.42
C ALA A 182 37.92 -82.29 17.79
N LEU A 183 36.59 -82.44 17.65
CA LEU A 183 35.89 -83.71 17.82
C LEU A 183 36.40 -84.78 16.86
N GLN A 184 36.53 -84.45 15.56
CA GLN A 184 37.08 -85.39 14.58
C GLN A 184 38.50 -85.86 14.96
N ALA A 185 39.38 -84.93 15.34
CA ALA A 185 40.73 -85.27 15.78
C ALA A 185 40.74 -86.20 17.02
N MET A 186 39.80 -85.99 17.95
CA MET A 186 39.63 -86.84 19.13
C MET A 186 39.19 -88.25 18.75
N TYR A 187 38.23 -88.39 17.83
CA TYR A 187 37.80 -89.69 17.29
C TYR A 187 38.93 -90.42 16.56
N SER A 188 39.70 -89.73 15.72
CA SER A 188 40.87 -90.30 15.04
C SER A 188 41.92 -90.79 16.04
N ARG A 189 42.20 -90.01 17.10
CA ARG A 189 43.13 -90.41 18.15
C ARG A 189 42.64 -91.64 18.91
N LYS A 190 41.35 -91.69 19.26
CA LYS A 190 40.74 -92.86 19.91
C LYS A 190 40.90 -94.11 19.04
N ARG A 191 40.59 -94.00 17.75
CA ARG A 191 40.76 -95.11 16.80
C ARG A 191 42.21 -95.59 16.72
N GLY A 192 43.17 -94.67 16.63
CA GLY A 192 44.60 -95.02 16.67
C GLY A 192 45.02 -95.72 17.96
N SER A 193 44.49 -95.31 19.12
CA SER A 193 44.70 -96.02 20.39
C SER A 193 44.08 -97.41 20.40
N ASP A 194 42.86 -97.56 19.88
CA ASP A 194 42.17 -98.85 19.76
C ASP A 194 42.96 -99.81 18.85
N ASP A 195 43.45 -99.32 17.69
CA ASP A 195 44.30 -100.07 16.76
C ASP A 195 45.62 -100.51 17.42
N ALA A 196 46.25 -99.62 18.20
CA ALA A 196 47.47 -99.93 18.94
C ALA A 196 47.25 -101.00 20.02
N LEU A 197 46.14 -100.92 20.76
CA LEU A 197 45.74 -101.95 21.73
C LEU A 197 45.52 -103.30 21.03
N GLN A 198 44.81 -103.32 19.90
CA GLN A 198 44.59 -104.55 19.14
C GLN A 198 45.92 -105.18 18.69
N ALA A 199 46.86 -104.37 18.19
CA ALA A 199 48.19 -104.85 17.83
C ALA A 199 48.97 -105.43 19.03
N MET A 200 48.84 -104.84 20.23
CA MET A 200 49.43 -105.39 21.45
C MET A 200 48.80 -106.73 21.83
N TYR A 201 47.47 -106.86 21.76
CA TYR A 201 46.77 -108.12 22.01
C TYR A 201 47.17 -109.22 21.02
N SER A 202 47.24 -108.91 19.72
CA SER A 202 47.73 -109.85 18.70
C SER A 202 49.18 -110.27 18.95
N ARG A 203 50.06 -109.34 19.35
CA ARG A 203 51.45 -109.66 19.71
C ARG A 203 51.52 -110.57 20.95
N LYS A 204 50.69 -110.32 21.97
CA LYS A 204 50.57 -111.19 23.14
C LYS A 204 50.10 -112.60 22.76
N GLN A 205 49.12 -112.72 21.86
CA GLN A 205 48.65 -114.03 21.39
C GLN A 205 49.69 -114.77 20.55
N GLY A 206 50.43 -114.07 19.68
CA GLY A 206 51.58 -114.65 18.98
C GLY A 206 52.64 -115.19 19.95
N PHE A 207 52.95 -114.42 21.00
CA PHE A 207 53.88 -114.88 22.04
C PHE A 207 53.36 -116.08 22.84
N SER A 208 52.04 -116.17 23.08
CA SER A 208 51.43 -117.37 23.68
C SER A 208 51.33 -118.57 22.72
N GLY A 209 51.23 -118.33 21.41
CA GLY A 209 51.29 -119.38 20.38
C GLY A 209 52.70 -119.94 20.17
N ASP A 210 53.72 -119.08 20.26
CA ASP A 210 55.13 -119.48 20.11
C ASP A 210 55.65 -120.28 21.33
N VAL A 211 55.05 -120.14 22.51
CA VAL A 211 55.38 -120.98 23.69
C VAL A 211 54.82 -122.40 23.56
N ALA A 212 53.83 -122.64 22.68
CA ALA A 212 53.21 -123.95 22.50
C ALA A 212 53.80 -124.80 21.35
N ALA A 213 54.76 -124.30 20.58
CA ALA A 213 55.37 -125.06 19.49
C ALA A 213 56.88 -124.78 19.33
N PRO A 214 57.78 -125.60 19.91
CA PRO A 214 59.18 -125.55 19.53
C PRO A 214 59.35 -126.34 18.24
N HIS A 215 59.40 -125.65 17.09
CA HIS A 215 59.87 -126.26 15.84
C HIS A 215 61.14 -125.58 15.33
N ILE A 216 62.28 -126.15 15.72
CA ILE A 216 63.52 -126.22 14.92
C ILE A 216 63.13 -127.11 13.70
N PRO A 217 63.51 -126.85 12.42
CA PRO A 217 64.93 -126.76 12.05
C PRO A 217 65.36 -126.11 10.68
N LYS A 218 66.70 -126.10 10.51
CA LYS A 218 67.58 -126.21 9.32
C LYS A 218 67.92 -125.01 8.44
N THR A 219 69.24 -124.80 8.43
CA THR A 219 70.13 -124.21 7.44
C THR A 219 69.99 -124.80 6.02
N LYS A 220 69.97 -123.91 5.02
CA LYS A 220 70.61 -124.04 3.69
C LYS A 220 70.56 -122.65 3.04
N GLU A 221 71.66 -121.92 2.99
CA GLU A 221 72.70 -121.96 1.95
C GLU A 221 72.41 -120.94 0.83
N ARG A 222 73.46 -120.20 0.50
CA ARG A 222 73.50 -118.91 -0.19
C ARG A 222 73.19 -118.99 -1.68
N GLN A 223 72.62 -117.92 -2.22
CA GLN A 223 72.89 -117.33 -3.54
C GLN A 223 72.17 -115.96 -3.57
N SER A 224 72.64 -114.87 -4.15
CA SER A 224 73.92 -114.39 -4.63
C SER A 224 73.65 -112.91 -4.98
N CYS A 225 74.64 -112.07 -4.72
CA CYS A 225 74.67 -110.61 -4.77
C CYS A 225 74.04 -109.95 -6.02
N HIS A 226 73.29 -108.85 -5.83
CA HIS A 226 73.65 -107.58 -6.49
C HIS A 226 73.06 -106.36 -5.76
N ASN A 227 73.97 -105.45 -5.39
CA ASN A 227 73.74 -104.08 -4.96
C ASN A 227 74.77 -103.25 -5.74
N PRO A 228 74.40 -102.09 -6.29
CA PRO A 228 74.95 -100.84 -5.77
C PRO A 228 73.85 -99.77 -5.59
N THR A 229 73.74 -99.07 -4.45
CA THR A 229 74.54 -97.88 -4.03
C THR A 229 74.43 -96.75 -5.07
N ALA A 230 74.08 -95.48 -4.82
CA ALA A 230 73.66 -94.66 -3.69
C ALA A 230 73.34 -93.24 -4.27
N GLN A 231 73.12 -92.25 -3.37
CA GLN A 231 73.21 -90.78 -3.57
C GLN A 231 71.87 -90.09 -3.87
N ASN A 232 71.24 -89.45 -2.88
CA ASN A 232 71.49 -88.07 -2.42
C ASN A 232 71.39 -87.04 -3.55
N PHE A 233 70.24 -86.37 -3.66
CA PHE A 233 70.07 -84.91 -3.62
C PHE A 233 68.62 -84.59 -3.22
#